data_AF-A0A359LU23-F1
#
_entry.id   AF-A0A359LU23-F1
#
_cell.length_a   1.000
_cell.length_b   1.000
_cell.length_c   1.000
_cell.angle_alpha   90.00
_cell.angle_beta   90.00
_cell.angle_gamma   90.00
#
_symmetry.space_group_name_H-M   'P 1'
#
loop_
_entity.id
_entity.type
_entity.pdbx_description
1 polymer ?
#
loop_
_entity_poly.entity_id
_entity_poly.type
_entity_poly.pdbx_seq_one_letter_code
_entity_poly.pdbx_strand_id
1 'polypeptide(L)'
;MEESAQLMRLRADEPALRLTAVKKLGELRSQNGLSALKDLVDAGAQSGATDEQKALAVAAHASIGQIDSWGWWANALETLFRGISLSSILLIMSLGLAIVFGLMGVINMAHGELIMIGAYATYVVQNLFRQYLPGAFDAYILVAIPMSFLASALVGAAMERSVIRWLYGRPLETLLATWG
;
A
#
# COMPACT_ATOMS: atom_id res chain seq x y z
N MET A 1 12.19 24.74 -5.33
CA MET A 1 12.29 26.21 -5.57
C MET A 1 12.21 26.57 -7.05
N GLU A 2 12.79 25.75 -7.95
CA GLU A 2 12.73 26.05 -9.40
C GLU A 2 11.32 25.91 -10.00
N GLU A 3 10.54 24.92 -9.56
CA GLU A 3 9.15 24.69 -9.99
C GLU A 3 8.23 25.88 -9.66
N SER A 4 8.29 26.37 -8.42
CA SER A 4 7.53 27.54 -7.96
C SER A 4 7.87 28.81 -8.76
N ALA A 5 9.12 28.95 -9.21
CA ALA A 5 9.54 30.08 -10.05
C ALA A 5 8.93 30.02 -11.46
N GLN A 6 8.75 28.81 -12.03
CA GLN A 6 8.11 28.68 -13.35
C GLN A 6 6.60 28.92 -13.28
N LEU A 7 5.94 28.51 -12.19
CA LEU A 7 4.51 28.83 -11.98
C LEU A 7 4.26 30.34 -11.87
N MET A 8 5.16 31.08 -11.25
CA MET A 8 5.09 32.55 -11.23
C MET A 8 5.28 33.16 -12.62
N ARG A 9 6.24 32.65 -13.41
CA ARG A 9 6.49 33.09 -14.79
C ARG A 9 5.34 32.79 -15.75
N LEU A 10 4.50 31.81 -15.43
CA LEU A 10 3.27 31.52 -16.17
C LEU A 10 2.25 32.67 -16.12
N ARG A 11 2.35 33.55 -15.11
CA ARG A 11 1.49 34.73 -14.92
C ARG A 11 2.11 36.03 -15.43
N ALA A 12 3.32 35.99 -15.99
CA ALA A 12 3.96 37.17 -16.54
C ALA A 12 3.30 37.61 -17.86
N ASP A 13 3.28 38.92 -18.13
CA ASP A 13 2.68 39.48 -19.35
C ASP A 13 3.38 39.00 -20.63
N GLU A 14 4.67 38.63 -20.53
CA GLU A 14 5.51 38.33 -21.69
C GLU A 14 5.24 36.92 -22.30
N PRO A 15 4.82 36.82 -23.58
CA PRO A 15 4.42 35.56 -24.22
C PRO A 15 5.55 34.51 -24.28
N ALA A 16 6.77 34.96 -24.57
CA ALA A 16 7.94 34.10 -24.71
C ALA A 16 8.36 33.48 -23.38
N LEU A 17 8.19 34.21 -22.27
CA LEU A 17 8.45 33.69 -20.92
C LEU A 17 7.41 32.64 -20.52
N ARG A 18 6.13 32.86 -20.83
CA ARG A 18 5.06 31.89 -20.57
C ARG A 18 5.30 30.57 -21.31
N LEU A 19 5.70 30.63 -22.59
CA LEU A 19 6.00 29.42 -23.37
C LEU A 19 7.20 28.64 -22.81
N THR A 20 8.23 29.34 -22.37
CA THR A 20 9.43 28.72 -21.79
C THR A 20 9.11 28.11 -20.43
N ALA A 21 8.30 28.77 -19.61
CA ALA A 21 7.85 28.27 -18.32
C ALA A 21 7.03 26.99 -18.46
N VAL A 22 6.11 26.93 -19.44
CA VAL A 22 5.32 25.73 -19.76
C VAL A 22 6.22 24.53 -20.08
N LYS A 23 7.17 24.69 -21.02
CA LYS A 23 8.11 23.62 -21.38
C LYS A 23 8.92 23.16 -20.18
N LYS A 24 9.41 24.11 -19.39
CA LYS A 24 10.24 23.82 -18.21
C LYS A 24 9.46 23.11 -17.10
N LEU A 25 8.16 23.38 -16.94
CA LEU A 25 7.28 22.63 -16.04
C LEU A 25 7.10 21.17 -16.49
N GLY A 26 7.03 20.93 -17.80
CA GLY A 26 7.05 19.59 -18.38
C GLY A 26 8.35 18.83 -18.10
N GLU A 27 9.49 19.49 -18.34
CA GLU A 27 10.82 18.92 -18.04
C GLU A 27 11.00 18.60 -16.55
N LEU A 28 10.52 19.49 -15.68
CA LEU A 28 10.53 19.30 -14.22
C LEU A 28 9.52 18.26 -13.72
N ARG A 29 8.67 17.73 -14.61
CA ARG A 29 7.64 16.73 -14.31
C ARG A 29 6.71 17.19 -13.17
N SER A 30 6.40 18.49 -13.16
CA SER A 30 5.66 19.14 -12.08
C SER A 30 4.22 18.65 -12.01
N GLN A 31 3.88 17.85 -10.98
CA GLN A 31 2.50 17.48 -10.72
C GLN A 31 1.67 18.67 -10.22
N ASN A 32 2.27 19.62 -9.50
CA ASN A 32 1.58 20.80 -8.99
C ASN A 32 1.17 21.77 -10.12
N GLY A 33 1.97 21.83 -11.19
CA GLY A 33 1.69 22.65 -12.37
C GLY A 33 0.71 22.02 -13.36
N LEU A 34 0.34 20.75 -13.17
CA LEU A 34 -0.51 20.01 -14.11
C LEU A 34 -1.90 20.63 -14.26
N SER A 35 -2.47 21.18 -13.18
CA SER A 35 -3.74 21.92 -13.26
C SER A 35 -3.59 23.17 -14.12
N ALA A 36 -2.55 23.97 -13.89
CA ALA A 36 -2.32 25.20 -14.65
C ALA A 36 -2.02 24.93 -16.13
N LEU A 37 -1.36 23.81 -16.45
CA LEU A 37 -1.14 23.37 -17.83
C LEU A 37 -2.46 22.96 -18.52
N LYS A 38 -3.35 22.28 -17.80
CA LYS A 38 -4.69 21.93 -18.31
C LYS A 38 -5.55 23.16 -18.57
N ASP A 39 -5.52 24.14 -17.67
CA ASP A 39 -6.23 25.41 -17.85
C ASP A 39 -5.75 26.16 -19.12
N LEU A 40 -4.44 26.11 -19.42
CA LEU A 40 -3.88 26.69 -20.65
C LEU A 40 -4.31 25.95 -21.92
N VAL A 41 -4.44 24.62 -21.85
CA VAL A 41 -4.99 23.81 -22.95
C VAL A 41 -6.43 24.20 -23.24
N ASP A 42 -7.26 24.29 -22.20
CA ASP A 42 -8.67 24.64 -22.32
C ASP A 42 -8.86 26.07 -22.86
N ALA A 43 -8.00 27.01 -22.43
CA ALA A 43 -7.99 28.39 -22.93
C ALA A 43 -7.67 28.47 -24.44
N GLY A 44 -6.76 27.64 -24.95
CA GLY A 44 -6.42 27.61 -26.38
C GLY A 44 -7.43 26.88 -27.26
N ALA A 45 -8.31 26.06 -26.68
CA ALA A 45 -9.37 25.35 -27.40
C ALA A 45 -10.61 26.22 -27.70
N GLN A 46 -10.71 27.39 -27.10
CA GLN A 46 -11.85 28.30 -27.30
C GLN A 46 -11.85 28.90 -28.71
N SER A 47 -13.03 29.00 -29.34
CA SER A 47 -13.17 29.47 -30.73
C SER A 47 -12.73 30.92 -30.97
N GLY A 48 -12.58 31.73 -29.92
CA GLY A 48 -12.05 33.10 -29.95
C GLY A 48 -10.59 33.23 -29.48
N ALA A 49 -9.86 32.13 -29.32
CA ALA A 49 -8.52 32.13 -28.76
C ALA A 49 -7.51 32.86 -29.67
N THR A 50 -6.67 33.69 -29.05
CA THR A 50 -5.56 34.37 -29.72
C THR A 50 -4.52 33.35 -30.18
N ASP A 51 -3.77 33.63 -31.26
CA ASP A 51 -2.73 32.72 -31.76
C ASP A 51 -1.66 32.39 -30.70
N GLU A 52 -1.44 33.30 -29.76
CA GLU A 52 -0.60 33.08 -28.58
C GLU A 52 -1.16 32.00 -27.63
N GLN A 53 -2.47 32.04 -27.34
CA GLN A 53 -3.13 31.06 -26.49
C GLN A 53 -3.12 29.67 -27.13
N LYS A 54 -3.27 29.60 -28.46
CA LYS A 54 -3.13 28.35 -29.22
C LYS A 54 -1.71 27.79 -29.14
N ALA A 55 -0.68 28.65 -29.27
CA ALA A 55 0.72 28.23 -29.16
C ALA A 55 1.06 27.72 -27.73
N LEU A 56 0.54 28.38 -26.69
CA LEU A 56 0.69 27.95 -25.30
C LEU A 56 -0.03 26.62 -25.03
N ALA A 57 -1.23 26.43 -25.57
CA ALA A 57 -1.97 25.18 -25.45
C ALA A 57 -1.24 23.99 -26.07
N VAL A 58 -0.62 24.17 -27.25
CA VAL A 58 0.20 23.11 -27.88
C VAL A 58 1.41 22.73 -27.01
N ALA A 59 2.12 23.72 -26.47
CA ALA A 59 3.25 23.48 -25.58
C ALA A 59 2.83 22.83 -24.24
N ALA A 60 1.67 23.21 -23.71
CA ALA A 60 1.12 22.65 -22.50
C ALA A 60 0.70 21.19 -22.70
N HIS A 61 0.04 20.87 -23.83
CA HIS A 61 -0.29 19.49 -24.21
C HIS A 61 0.95 18.59 -24.29
N ALA A 62 2.01 19.05 -24.95
CA ALA A 62 3.26 18.31 -25.03
C ALA A 62 3.89 18.07 -23.64
N SER A 63 3.84 19.08 -22.77
CA SER A 63 4.36 19.02 -21.40
C SER A 63 3.56 18.06 -20.51
N ILE A 64 2.22 18.05 -20.63
CA ILE A 64 1.33 17.11 -19.93
C ILE A 64 1.66 15.67 -20.33
N GLY A 65 1.82 15.37 -21.63
CA GLY A 65 2.18 14.03 -22.07
C GLY A 65 3.54 13.54 -21.53
N GLN A 66 4.49 14.46 -21.36
CA GLN A 66 5.78 14.15 -20.73
C GLN A 66 5.65 13.86 -19.22
N ILE A 67 4.81 14.60 -18.51
CA ILE A 67 4.51 14.37 -17.09
C ILE A 67 3.80 13.02 -16.90
N ASP A 68 2.76 12.76 -17.69
CA ASP A 68 1.92 11.56 -17.58
C ASP A 68 2.68 10.27 -17.90
N SER A 69 3.50 10.27 -18.96
CA SER A 69 4.30 9.10 -19.34
C SER A 69 5.29 8.70 -18.24
N TRP A 70 5.94 9.67 -17.59
CA TRP A 70 6.78 9.40 -16.44
C TRP A 70 5.97 8.91 -15.24
N GLY A 71 4.84 9.56 -14.95
CA GLY A 71 3.95 9.18 -13.86
C GLY A 71 3.47 7.74 -14.00
N TRP A 72 3.11 7.32 -15.20
CA TRP A 72 2.70 5.94 -15.48
C TRP A 72 3.81 4.92 -15.14
N TRP A 73 5.05 5.15 -15.58
CA TRP A 73 6.17 4.26 -15.29
C TRP A 73 6.50 4.18 -13.80
N ALA A 74 6.50 5.32 -13.10
CA ALA A 74 6.75 5.37 -11.67
C ALA A 74 5.70 4.58 -10.89
N ASN A 75 4.41 4.79 -11.21
CA ASN A 75 3.30 4.06 -10.59
C ASN A 75 3.31 2.58 -10.94
N ALA A 76 3.67 2.21 -12.18
CA ALA A 76 3.78 0.82 -12.60
C ALA A 76 4.84 0.08 -11.78
N LEU A 77 6.02 0.68 -11.59
CA LEU A 77 7.09 0.10 -10.77
C LEU A 77 6.67 -0.04 -9.30
N GLU A 78 6.05 1.00 -8.74
CA GLU A 78 5.53 0.95 -7.37
C GLU A 78 4.48 -0.15 -7.21
N THR A 79 3.53 -0.25 -8.13
CA THR A 79 2.45 -1.25 -8.11
C THR A 79 3.01 -2.66 -8.22
N LEU A 80 3.98 -2.89 -9.11
CA LEU A 80 4.67 -4.17 -9.23
C LEU A 80 5.41 -4.54 -7.95
N PHE A 81 6.12 -3.59 -7.35
CA PHE A 81 6.82 -3.82 -6.08
C PHE A 81 5.85 -4.16 -4.94
N ARG A 82 4.75 -3.39 -4.81
CA ARG A 82 3.68 -3.69 -3.85
C ARG A 82 3.05 -5.05 -4.08
N GLY A 83 2.80 -5.41 -5.34
CA GLY A 83 2.28 -6.71 -5.75
C GLY A 83 3.22 -7.84 -5.33
N ILE A 84 4.50 -7.76 -5.68
CA ILE A 84 5.51 -8.77 -5.32
C ILE A 84 5.67 -8.87 -3.80
N SER A 85 5.70 -7.74 -3.09
CA SER A 85 5.78 -7.72 -1.63
C SER A 85 4.59 -8.44 -1.00
N LEU A 86 3.36 -8.13 -1.45
CA LEU A 86 2.14 -8.76 -0.94
C LEU A 86 2.10 -10.26 -1.29
N SER A 87 2.42 -10.61 -2.52
CA SER A 87 2.50 -12.01 -2.96
C SER A 87 3.52 -12.80 -2.14
N SER A 88 4.67 -12.22 -1.80
CA SER A 88 5.69 -12.88 -0.97
C SER A 88 5.16 -13.21 0.43
N ILE A 89 4.45 -12.27 1.05
CA ILE A 89 3.80 -12.49 2.36
C ILE A 89 2.75 -13.60 2.24
N LEU A 90 1.90 -13.54 1.22
CA LEU A 90 0.88 -14.57 0.96
C LEU A 90 1.49 -15.95 0.68
N LEU A 91 2.60 -16.01 -0.06
CA LEU A 91 3.33 -17.26 -0.35
C LEU A 91 3.93 -17.87 0.91
N ILE A 92 4.55 -17.07 1.78
CA ILE A 92 5.10 -17.55 3.06
C ILE A 92 3.97 -18.07 3.96
N MET A 93 2.85 -17.34 4.05
CA MET A 93 1.69 -17.76 4.82
C MET A 93 1.07 -19.06 4.26
N SER A 94 0.91 -19.14 2.94
CA SER A 94 0.38 -20.33 2.26
C SER A 94 1.30 -21.54 2.42
N LEU A 95 2.62 -21.35 2.33
CA LEU A 95 3.61 -22.40 2.56
C LEU A 95 3.55 -22.92 4.00
N GLY A 96 3.43 -22.02 4.98
CA GLY A 96 3.23 -22.41 6.38
C GLY A 96 1.98 -23.25 6.57
N LEU A 97 0.86 -22.84 5.96
CA LEU A 97 -0.40 -23.58 6.00
C LEU A 97 -0.28 -24.95 5.29
N ALA A 98 0.38 -25.02 4.15
CA ALA A 98 0.62 -26.25 3.40
C ALA A 98 1.44 -27.27 4.21
N ILE A 99 2.46 -26.82 4.95
CA ILE A 99 3.27 -27.67 5.84
C ILE A 99 2.41 -28.19 7.00
N VAL A 100 1.63 -27.31 7.65
CA VAL A 100 0.77 -27.69 8.79
C VAL A 100 -0.28 -28.73 8.39
N PHE A 101 -0.97 -28.51 7.26
CA PHE A 101 -1.96 -29.48 6.77
C PHE A 101 -1.35 -30.75 6.20
N GLY A 102 -0.20 -30.65 5.52
CA GLY A 102 0.51 -31.79 4.95
C GLY A 102 0.97 -32.81 6.00
N LEU A 103 1.24 -32.37 7.22
CA LEU A 103 1.65 -33.25 8.33
C LEU A 103 0.48 -33.81 9.14
N MET A 104 -0.61 -33.06 9.32
CA MET A 104 -1.72 -33.50 10.19
C MET A 104 -2.84 -34.27 9.46
N GLY A 105 -2.96 -34.16 8.12
CA GLY A 105 -3.96 -34.89 7.34
C GLY A 105 -5.43 -34.53 7.64
N VAL A 106 -5.66 -33.47 8.43
CA VAL A 106 -6.98 -32.97 8.83
C VAL A 106 -7.07 -31.48 8.53
N ILE A 107 -8.21 -31.05 7.98
CA ILE A 107 -8.50 -29.64 7.67
C ILE A 107 -9.07 -28.99 8.94
N ASN A 108 -8.30 -28.09 9.56
CA ASN A 108 -8.74 -27.30 10.71
C ASN A 108 -9.30 -25.95 10.23
N MET A 109 -10.57 -25.66 10.53
CA MET A 109 -11.23 -24.39 10.18
C MET A 109 -11.03 -23.28 11.23
N ALA A 110 -10.56 -23.59 12.44
CA ALA A 110 -10.25 -22.60 13.49
C ALA A 110 -8.97 -21.78 13.22
N HIS A 111 -8.37 -21.94 12.04
CA HIS A 111 -7.12 -21.27 11.66
C HIS A 111 -7.24 -19.74 11.76
N GLY A 112 -8.39 -19.18 11.37
CA GLY A 112 -8.65 -17.74 11.48
C GLY A 112 -8.68 -17.24 12.93
N GLU A 113 -9.21 -18.03 13.85
CA GLU A 113 -9.28 -17.71 15.28
C GLU A 113 -7.89 -17.70 15.92
N LEU A 114 -7.03 -18.66 15.56
CA LEU A 114 -5.65 -18.72 16.05
C LEU A 114 -4.81 -17.53 15.56
N ILE A 115 -5.06 -17.02 14.34
CA ILE A 115 -4.47 -15.78 13.82
C ILE A 115 -4.96 -14.58 14.66
N MET A 116 -6.27 -14.51 14.96
CA MET A 116 -6.83 -13.44 15.78
C MET A 116 -6.20 -13.40 17.18
N ILE A 117 -5.94 -14.55 17.79
CA ILE A 117 -5.29 -14.63 19.11
C ILE A 117 -3.86 -14.05 19.07
N GLY A 118 -3.08 -14.36 18.03
CA GLY A 118 -1.75 -13.78 17.85
C GLY A 118 -1.79 -12.26 17.64
N ALA A 119 -2.76 -11.77 16.87
CA ALA A 119 -2.99 -10.33 16.67
C ALA A 119 -3.40 -9.63 17.98
N TYR A 120 -4.29 -10.24 18.76
CA TYR A 120 -4.72 -9.69 20.04
C TYR A 120 -3.58 -9.68 21.06
N ALA A 121 -2.74 -10.72 21.10
CA ALA A 121 -1.54 -10.74 21.92
C ALA A 121 -0.59 -9.57 21.58
N THR A 122 -0.39 -9.30 20.29
CA THR A 122 0.41 -8.15 19.82
C THR A 122 -0.19 -6.82 20.28
N TYR A 123 -1.51 -6.66 20.15
CA TYR A 123 -2.24 -5.48 20.60
C TYR A 123 -2.13 -5.25 22.11
N VAL A 124 -2.27 -6.32 22.91
CA VAL A 124 -2.12 -6.27 24.36
C VAL A 124 -0.70 -5.88 24.75
N VAL A 125 0.33 -6.47 24.13
CA VAL A 125 1.73 -6.12 24.38
C VAL A 125 1.99 -4.65 24.03
N GLN A 126 1.47 -4.17 22.89
CA GLN A 126 1.58 -2.77 22.50
C GLN A 126 0.98 -1.83 23.56
N ASN A 127 -0.20 -2.15 24.07
CA ASN A 127 -0.85 -1.36 25.12
C ASN A 127 -0.09 -1.40 26.44
N LEU A 128 0.46 -2.55 26.83
CA LEU A 128 1.30 -2.66 28.02
C LEU A 128 2.54 -1.77 27.91
N PHE A 129 3.21 -1.78 26.76
CA PHE A 129 4.35 -0.91 26.51
C PHE A 129 3.96 0.57 26.56
N ARG A 130 2.82 0.93 25.95
CA ARG A 130 2.30 2.30 25.99
C ARG A 130 1.98 2.77 27.41
N GLN A 131 1.42 1.90 28.25
CA GLN A 131 0.96 2.25 29.58
C GLN A 131 2.06 2.21 30.65
N TYR A 132 2.91 1.19 30.63
CA TYR A 132 3.89 0.94 31.69
C TYR A 132 5.32 1.30 31.31
N LEU A 133 5.65 1.33 30.02
CA LEU A 133 7.02 1.52 29.52
C LEU A 133 7.06 2.51 28.32
N PRO A 134 6.52 3.74 28.45
CA PRO A 134 6.43 4.68 27.33
C PRO A 134 7.81 5.05 26.76
N GLY A 135 8.86 5.06 27.60
CA GLY A 135 10.23 5.34 27.17
C GLY A 135 10.89 4.21 26.35
N ALA A 136 10.31 3.02 26.33
CA ALA A 136 10.79 1.88 25.53
C ALA A 136 9.75 1.42 24.49
N PHE A 137 8.81 2.30 24.11
CA PHE A 137 7.71 1.95 23.23
C PHE A 137 8.21 1.32 21.92
N ASP A 138 9.27 1.84 21.30
CA ASP A 138 9.80 1.32 20.03
C ASP A 138 10.26 -0.16 20.11
N ALA A 139 10.57 -0.66 21.32
CA ALA A 139 10.96 -2.05 21.53
C ALA A 139 9.78 -3.02 21.63
N TYR A 140 8.53 -2.55 21.59
CA TYR A 140 7.35 -3.41 21.77
C TYR A 140 7.28 -4.53 20.74
N ILE A 141 7.67 -4.27 19.49
CA ILE A 141 7.65 -5.27 18.39
C ILE A 141 8.52 -6.48 18.73
N LEU A 142 9.69 -6.25 19.32
CA LEU A 142 10.63 -7.32 19.66
C LEU A 142 10.06 -8.28 20.70
N VAL A 143 9.20 -7.77 21.59
CA VAL A 143 8.51 -8.58 22.61
C VAL A 143 7.19 -9.14 22.08
N ALA A 144 6.49 -8.39 21.23
CA ALA A 144 5.19 -8.79 20.69
C ALA A 144 5.29 -10.02 19.80
N ILE A 145 6.36 -10.14 18.98
CA ILE A 145 6.61 -11.31 18.14
C ILE A 145 6.62 -12.60 18.98
N PRO A 146 7.56 -12.84 19.92
CA PRO A 146 7.59 -14.08 20.69
C PRO A 146 6.32 -14.30 21.52
N MET A 147 5.72 -13.22 22.07
CA MET A 147 4.48 -13.33 22.83
C MET A 147 3.28 -13.78 21.98
N SER A 148 3.19 -13.33 20.73
CA SER A 148 2.14 -13.75 19.80
C SER A 148 2.23 -15.24 19.47
N PHE A 149 3.44 -15.75 19.22
CA PHE A 149 3.69 -17.17 18.99
C PHE A 149 3.36 -18.02 20.24
N LEU A 150 3.78 -17.57 21.42
CA LEU A 150 3.48 -18.27 22.67
C LEU A 150 1.98 -18.33 22.96
N ALA A 151 1.26 -17.22 22.78
CA ALA A 151 -0.18 -17.17 22.97
C ALA A 151 -0.91 -18.13 22.03
N SER A 152 -0.63 -18.08 20.72
CA SER A 152 -1.23 -19.00 19.74
C SER A 152 -0.83 -20.46 20.00
N ALA A 153 0.41 -20.74 20.41
CA ALA A 153 0.87 -22.10 20.74
C ALA A 153 0.15 -22.67 21.97
N LEU A 154 -0.05 -21.85 23.02
CA LEU A 154 -0.77 -22.28 24.22
C LEU A 154 -2.23 -22.60 23.91
N VAL A 155 -2.89 -21.76 23.11
CA VAL A 155 -4.29 -22.01 22.71
C VAL A 155 -4.39 -23.22 21.78
N GLY A 156 -3.48 -23.35 20.82
CA GLY A 156 -3.38 -24.52 19.96
C GLY A 156 -3.20 -25.82 20.76
N ALA A 157 -2.29 -25.83 21.74
CA ALA A 157 -2.08 -26.98 22.62
C ALA A 157 -3.31 -27.29 23.49
N ALA A 158 -4.01 -26.26 23.96
CA ALA A 158 -5.27 -26.43 24.70
C ALA A 158 -6.36 -27.04 23.83
N MET A 159 -6.50 -26.61 22.56
CA MET A 159 -7.41 -27.22 21.59
C MET A 159 -7.03 -28.66 21.25
N GLU A 160 -5.74 -28.92 21.03
CA GLU A 160 -5.26 -30.25 20.72
C GLU A 160 -5.61 -31.24 21.83
N ARG A 161 -5.34 -30.85 23.08
CA ARG A 161 -5.56 -31.71 24.24
C ARG A 161 -7.05 -31.92 24.57
N SER A 162 -7.90 -30.93 24.28
CA SER A 162 -9.32 -30.93 24.66
C SER A 162 -10.23 -31.51 23.58
N VAL A 163 -10.02 -31.18 22.30
CA VAL A 163 -10.93 -31.54 21.21
C VAL A 163 -10.26 -32.49 20.22
N ILE A 164 -9.12 -32.09 19.64
CA ILE A 164 -8.52 -32.78 18.48
C ILE A 164 -8.07 -34.19 18.85
N ARG A 165 -7.47 -34.38 20.04
CA ARG A 165 -7.00 -35.69 20.49
C ARG A 165 -8.12 -36.73 20.59
N TRP A 166 -9.34 -36.31 20.85
CA TRP A 166 -10.51 -37.19 20.95
C TRP A 166 -11.15 -37.54 19.60
N LEU A 167 -10.87 -36.74 18.57
CA LEU A 167 -11.46 -36.88 17.24
C LEU A 167 -10.52 -37.50 16.20
N TYR A 168 -9.32 -37.92 16.61
CA TYR A 168 -8.40 -38.63 15.72
C TYR A 168 -9.06 -39.89 15.11
N GLY A 169 -8.97 -40.00 13.78
CA GLY A 169 -9.53 -41.12 13.00
C GLY A 169 -10.91 -40.84 12.39
N ARG A 170 -11.53 -39.67 12.63
CA ARG A 170 -12.85 -39.30 12.09
C ARG A 170 -12.85 -37.92 11.41
N PRO A 171 -12.38 -37.85 10.14
CA PRO A 171 -12.13 -36.57 9.46
C PRO A 171 -13.38 -35.69 9.29
N LEU A 172 -14.56 -36.27 9.11
CA LEU A 172 -15.82 -35.50 9.00
C LEU A 172 -16.25 -34.87 10.33
N GLU A 173 -15.96 -35.52 11.46
CA GLU A 173 -16.32 -35.01 12.79
C GLU A 173 -15.37 -33.87 13.21
N THR A 174 -14.11 -33.90 12.76
CA THR A 174 -13.15 -32.83 13.05
C THR A 174 -13.45 -31.55 12.28
N LEU A 175 -13.98 -31.69 11.06
CA LEU A 175 -14.48 -30.56 10.27
C LEU A 175 -15.66 -29.87 10.97
N LEU A 176 -16.62 -30.63 11.51
CA LEU A 176 -17.77 -30.07 12.25
C LEU A 176 -17.35 -29.43 13.59
N ALA A 177 -16.37 -29.99 14.29
CA ALA A 177 -15.92 -29.50 15.59
C ALA A 177 -15.06 -28.23 15.52
N THR A 178 -14.46 -27.94 14.35
CA THR A 178 -13.68 -26.71 14.12
C THR A 178 -14.46 -25.67 13.31
N TRP A 179 -15.73 -25.97 12.98
CA TRP A 179 -16.65 -25.05 12.31
C TRP A 179 -17.39 -24.23 13.37
N GLY A 180 -16.99 -22.97 13.52
CA GLY A 180 -17.54 -21.96 14.44
C GLY A 180 -17.35 -20.58 13.84
#